data_AF-A0A7S2V409-F1
#
_entry.id   AF-A0A7S2V409-F1
#
_cell.length_a   1.000
_cell.length_b   1.000
_cell.length_c   1.000
_cell.angle_alpha   90.00
_cell.angle_beta   90.00
_cell.angle_gamma   90.00
#
_symmetry.space_group_name_H-M   'P 1'
#
loop_
_entity.id
_entity.type
_entity.pdbx_description
1 polymer ?
#
loop_
_entity_poly.entity_id
_entity_poly.type
_entity_poly.pdbx_seq_one_letter_code
_entity_poly.pdbx_strand_id
1 'polypeptide(L)'
;DRICTGREALQTSIKVTTESYGGSIVLLTPKTSNQIVPFAGENVTIPESVGEANFFYERKLFLVNGMHTTLAFMTLRKEQPTGSNPEDHTLLTLASADEVLQEEIWAWAVARCGMLILRHGMDLLHRIYDSEDHEIVYENLLEFARTALDRFSGVEDKTARILGGGVTNRWLTRLKPVVDEMEDLLHHVDSRGIFEYAGLTDEYVDTTTRKLVNGTRRFCHLD
;
A
#
# COMPACT_ATOMS: atom_id res chain seq x y z
N ASP A 1 11.61 -2.36 -4.89
CA ASP A 1 10.27 -1.96 -5.34
C ASP A 1 10.39 -1.17 -6.62
N ARG A 2 9.79 -1.66 -7.70
CA ARG A 2 9.62 -0.97 -8.98
C ARG A 2 8.51 -1.67 -9.76
N ILE A 3 7.57 -0.91 -10.29
CA ILE A 3 6.44 -1.43 -11.06
C ILE A 3 6.94 -1.71 -12.48
N CYS A 4 6.92 -2.98 -12.85
CA CYS A 4 7.17 -3.45 -14.20
C CYS A 4 5.86 -3.99 -14.78
N THR A 5 5.41 -3.45 -15.91
CA THR A 5 4.11 -3.76 -16.50
C THR A 5 4.20 -4.67 -17.72
N GLY A 6 5.37 -4.78 -18.34
CA GLY A 6 5.53 -5.58 -19.54
C GLY A 6 6.95 -6.09 -19.74
N ARG A 7 7.06 -7.16 -20.52
CA ARG A 7 8.32 -7.66 -21.05
C ARG A 7 8.12 -8.11 -22.49
N GLU A 8 9.11 -7.85 -23.33
CA GLU A 8 9.16 -8.27 -24.72
C GLU A 8 10.50 -8.98 -24.96
N ALA A 9 10.44 -10.22 -25.42
CA ALA A 9 11.62 -10.97 -25.82
C ALA A 9 11.97 -10.62 -27.27
N LEU A 10 13.10 -9.96 -27.45
CA LEU A 10 13.71 -9.67 -28.75
C LEU A 10 14.77 -10.74 -29.05
N GLN A 11 15.29 -10.76 -30.28
CA GLN A 11 16.22 -11.79 -30.74
C GLN A 11 17.47 -11.95 -29.86
N THR A 12 17.97 -10.88 -29.24
CA THR A 12 19.17 -10.88 -28.41
C THR A 12 19.01 -10.18 -27.06
N SER A 13 17.80 -9.75 -26.71
CA SER A 13 17.57 -8.94 -25.50
C SER A 13 16.15 -9.07 -24.98
N ILE A 14 15.95 -8.74 -23.71
CA ILE A 14 14.62 -8.59 -23.13
C ILE A 14 14.40 -7.11 -22.87
N LYS A 15 13.38 -6.53 -23.49
CA LYS A 15 12.92 -5.19 -23.18
C LYS A 15 11.90 -5.28 -22.05
N VAL A 16 12.08 -4.46 -21.02
CA VAL A 16 11.16 -4.39 -19.86
C VAL A 16 10.54 -3.00 -19.82
N THR A 17 9.22 -2.94 -19.71
CA THR A 17 8.49 -1.68 -19.52
C THR A 17 8.28 -1.44 -18.03
N THR A 18 8.67 -0.26 -17.56
CA THR A 18 8.58 0.14 -16.15
C THR A 18 7.95 1.51 -16.01
N GLU A 19 7.52 1.83 -14.79
CA GLU A 19 7.24 3.21 -14.36
C GLU A 19 8.49 4.12 -14.44
N SER A 20 8.26 5.43 -14.30
CA SER A 20 9.30 6.46 -14.25
C SER A 20 10.07 6.50 -12.92
N TYR A 21 9.47 6.03 -11.83
CA TYR A 21 10.13 5.92 -10.52
C TYR A 21 11.39 5.04 -10.63
N GLY A 22 12.51 5.54 -10.10
CA GLY A 22 13.83 4.90 -10.19
C GLY A 22 13.90 3.52 -9.52
N GLY A 23 12.94 3.26 -8.63
CA GLY A 23 12.87 2.06 -7.82
C GLY A 23 13.63 2.22 -6.50
N SER A 24 13.35 1.34 -5.55
CA SER A 24 14.04 1.29 -4.26
C SER A 24 14.50 -0.14 -3.97
N ILE A 25 15.65 -0.31 -3.32
CA ILE A 25 16.15 -1.59 -2.83
C ILE A 25 16.34 -1.47 -1.33
N VAL A 26 15.68 -2.33 -0.57
CA VAL A 26 15.85 -2.40 0.89
C VAL A 26 16.43 -3.75 1.25
N LEU A 27 17.49 -3.75 2.04
CA LEU A 27 18.07 -4.99 2.56
C LEU A 27 17.19 -5.53 3.71
N LEU A 28 16.64 -6.72 3.55
CA LEU A 28 15.75 -7.32 4.57
C LEU A 28 16.50 -7.99 5.72
N THR A 29 17.81 -8.14 5.61
CA THR A 29 18.68 -8.62 6.67
C THR A 29 19.55 -7.45 7.10
N PRO A 30 19.49 -7.02 8.37
CA PRO A 30 20.32 -5.92 8.86
C PRO A 30 21.80 -6.25 8.65
N LYS A 31 22.59 -5.21 8.43
CA LYS A 31 24.03 -5.38 8.27
C LYS A 31 24.63 -5.90 9.57
N THR A 32 25.36 -7.01 9.51
CA THR A 32 26.28 -7.39 10.59
C THR A 32 27.56 -6.56 10.46
N SER A 33 28.23 -6.26 11.57
CA SER A 33 29.46 -5.46 11.56
C SER A 33 30.44 -6.02 10.53
N ASN A 34 30.93 -5.17 9.62
CA ASN A 34 31.86 -5.47 8.52
C ASN A 34 31.30 -6.13 7.25
N GLN A 35 29.99 -6.31 7.08
CA GLN A 35 29.46 -6.79 5.80
C GLN A 35 29.50 -5.69 4.71
N ILE A 36 30.22 -5.96 3.62
CA ILE A 36 30.15 -5.15 2.39
C ILE A 36 28.89 -5.57 1.64
N VAL A 37 27.96 -4.63 1.43
CA VAL A 37 26.77 -4.86 0.61
C VAL A 37 27.15 -4.64 -0.85
N PRO A 38 26.83 -5.55 -1.79
CA PRO A 38 27.26 -5.44 -3.19
C PRO A 38 26.50 -4.37 -4.00
N PHE A 39 25.64 -3.58 -3.36
CA PHE A 39 24.83 -2.53 -3.97
C PHE A 39 24.86 -1.29 -3.07
N ALA A 40 24.95 -0.11 -3.69
CA ALA A 40 24.95 1.20 -3.04
C ALA A 40 24.24 2.22 -3.94
N GLY A 41 24.00 3.42 -3.41
CA GLY A 41 23.36 4.53 -4.12
C GLY A 41 22.12 5.03 -3.40
N GLU A 42 21.58 6.15 -3.88
CA GLU A 42 20.49 6.90 -3.23
C GLU A 42 19.19 6.10 -3.09
N ASN A 43 18.99 5.09 -3.94
CA ASN A 43 17.81 4.22 -3.92
C ASN A 43 17.98 2.96 -3.05
N VAL A 44 19.13 2.78 -2.39
CA VAL A 44 19.43 1.61 -1.56
C VAL A 44 19.34 1.99 -0.09
N THR A 45 18.43 1.36 0.64
CA THR A 45 18.30 1.50 2.10
C THR A 45 18.89 0.27 2.79
N ILE A 46 19.78 0.51 3.74
CA ILE A 46 20.40 -0.54 4.58
C ILE A 46 19.91 -0.31 6.01
N PRO A 47 18.93 -1.10 6.49
CA PRO A 47 18.41 -0.98 7.85
C PRO A 47 19.46 -1.32 8.90
N GLU A 48 19.44 -0.62 10.03
CA GLU A 48 20.35 -0.86 11.16
C GLU A 48 19.87 -2.00 12.07
N SER A 49 18.56 -2.28 12.05
CA SER A 49 17.93 -3.28 12.90
C SER A 49 16.89 -4.13 12.16
N VAL A 50 16.54 -5.29 12.75
CA VAL A 50 15.49 -6.18 12.22
C VAL A 50 14.14 -5.45 12.22
N GLY A 51 13.89 -4.60 13.22
CA GLY A 51 12.69 -3.79 13.31
C GLY A 51 12.54 -2.84 12.11
N GLU A 52 13.60 -2.13 11.75
CA GLU A 52 13.61 -1.25 10.58
C GLU A 52 13.44 -2.01 9.27
N ALA A 53 14.14 -3.15 9.12
CA ALA A 53 14.00 -3.98 7.94
C ALA A 53 12.55 -4.47 7.75
N ASN A 54 11.92 -4.89 8.85
CA ASN A 54 10.52 -5.27 8.85
C ASN A 54 9.61 -4.08 8.54
N PHE A 55 9.86 -2.91 9.11
CA PHE A 55 9.10 -1.69 8.80
C PHE A 55 9.13 -1.37 7.31
N PHE A 56 10.31 -1.33 6.69
CA PHE A 56 10.41 -1.00 5.26
C PHE A 56 9.75 -2.07 4.37
N TYR A 57 9.85 -3.34 4.75
CA TYR A 57 9.13 -4.43 4.09
C TYR A 57 7.62 -4.24 4.19
N GLU A 58 7.09 -4.02 5.39
CA GLU A 58 5.66 -3.84 5.64
C GLU A 58 5.13 -2.54 5.03
N ARG A 59 5.89 -1.44 5.07
CA ARG A 59 5.55 -0.18 4.41
C ARG A 59 5.29 -0.39 2.92
N LYS A 60 6.15 -1.15 2.24
CA LYS A 60 5.93 -1.54 0.84
C LYS A 60 4.72 -2.46 0.69
N LEU A 61 4.58 -3.44 1.58
CA LEU A 61 3.48 -4.40 1.54
C LEU A 61 2.11 -3.72 1.71
N PHE A 62 2.00 -2.75 2.59
CA PHE A 62 0.76 -2.02 2.86
C PHE A 62 0.53 -0.88 1.87
N LEU A 63 1.48 0.04 1.72
CA LEU A 63 1.24 1.27 0.96
C LEU A 63 1.43 1.11 -0.54
N VAL A 64 2.25 0.15 -1.00
CA VAL A 64 2.39 -0.14 -2.44
C VAL A 64 1.50 -1.33 -2.82
N ASN A 65 1.83 -2.54 -2.34
CA ASN A 65 1.08 -3.73 -2.74
C ASN A 65 -0.38 -3.71 -2.24
N GLY A 66 -0.60 -3.22 -1.02
CA GLY A 66 -1.90 -3.15 -0.39
C GLY A 66 -2.80 -2.14 -1.07
N MET A 67 -2.32 -0.91 -1.32
CA MET A 67 -3.09 0.09 -2.06
C MET A 67 -3.37 -0.32 -3.50
N HIS A 68 -2.42 -0.95 -4.19
CA HIS A 68 -2.68 -1.49 -5.52
C HIS A 68 -3.82 -2.53 -5.51
N THR A 69 -3.85 -3.37 -4.46
CA THR A 69 -4.93 -4.33 -4.24
C THR A 69 -6.26 -3.64 -3.90
N THR A 70 -6.23 -2.58 -3.06
CA THR A 70 -7.39 -1.74 -2.75
C THR A 70 -7.99 -1.14 -4.03
N LEU A 71 -7.17 -0.53 -4.89
CA LEU A 71 -7.62 0.04 -6.17
C LEU A 71 -8.24 -1.02 -7.08
N ALA A 72 -7.67 -2.22 -7.14
CA ALA A 72 -8.24 -3.32 -7.93
C ALA A 72 -9.65 -3.71 -7.43
N PHE A 73 -9.83 -3.82 -6.11
CA PHE A 73 -11.13 -4.12 -5.52
C PHE A 73 -12.14 -2.96 -5.64
N MET A 74 -11.69 -1.71 -5.56
CA MET A 74 -12.53 -0.54 -5.83
C MET A 74 -12.99 -0.52 -7.29
N THR A 75 -12.09 -0.88 -8.22
CA THR A 75 -12.40 -1.04 -9.65
C THR A 75 -13.48 -2.09 -9.84
N LEU A 76 -13.32 -3.30 -9.28
CA LEU A 76 -14.33 -4.35 -9.38
C LEU A 76 -15.68 -3.92 -8.79
N ARG A 77 -15.68 -3.24 -7.63
CA ARG A 77 -16.91 -2.74 -7.01
C ARG A 77 -17.64 -1.72 -7.90
N LYS A 78 -16.89 -0.86 -8.59
CA LYS A 78 -17.40 0.18 -9.48
C LYS A 78 -17.92 -0.39 -10.80
N GLU A 79 -17.11 -1.18 -11.49
CA GLU A 79 -17.40 -1.65 -12.85
C GLU A 79 -18.34 -2.86 -12.87
N GLN A 80 -18.38 -3.65 -11.80
CA GLN A 80 -19.25 -4.83 -11.66
C GLN A 80 -20.16 -4.67 -10.44
N PRO A 81 -21.13 -3.74 -10.43
CA PRO A 81 -22.00 -3.50 -9.27
C PRO A 81 -22.82 -4.73 -8.88
N THR A 82 -23.07 -5.63 -9.83
CA THR A 82 -23.71 -6.94 -9.66
C THR A 82 -22.80 -8.07 -10.15
N GLY A 83 -23.10 -9.30 -9.75
CA GLY A 83 -22.29 -10.47 -10.11
C GLY A 83 -21.16 -10.78 -9.13
N SER A 84 -20.67 -12.02 -9.18
CA SER A 84 -19.67 -12.58 -8.27
C SER A 84 -18.40 -13.08 -8.96
N ASN A 85 -18.39 -13.16 -10.29
CA ASN A 85 -17.23 -13.61 -11.06
C ASN A 85 -16.42 -12.38 -11.48
N PRO A 86 -15.20 -12.18 -10.96
CA PRO A 86 -14.42 -10.98 -11.24
C PRO A 86 -13.91 -10.98 -12.69
N GLU A 87 -14.37 -10.01 -13.48
CA GLU A 87 -13.84 -9.72 -14.82
C GLU A 87 -12.58 -8.83 -14.79
N ASP A 88 -11.89 -8.73 -15.93
CA ASP A 88 -10.71 -7.89 -16.10
C ASP A 88 -11.08 -6.47 -16.55
N HIS A 89 -10.58 -5.47 -15.81
CA HIS A 89 -10.90 -4.05 -16.01
C HIS A 89 -9.63 -3.22 -15.98
N THR A 90 -9.64 -2.08 -16.67
CA THR A 90 -8.62 -1.05 -16.48
C THR A 90 -8.65 -0.57 -15.03
N LEU A 91 -7.50 -0.59 -14.38
CA LEU A 91 -7.38 -0.25 -12.97
C LEU A 91 -7.75 1.22 -12.71
N LEU A 92 -8.60 1.44 -11.71
CA LEU A 92 -8.86 2.77 -11.14
C LEU A 92 -7.58 3.33 -10.52
N THR A 93 -7.30 4.60 -10.79
CA THR A 93 -6.18 5.35 -10.18
C THR A 93 -6.70 6.64 -9.57
N LEU A 94 -5.88 7.34 -8.79
CA LEU A 94 -6.28 8.64 -8.24
C LEU A 94 -6.66 9.62 -9.37
N ALA A 95 -5.90 9.63 -10.47
CA ALA A 95 -6.15 10.49 -11.64
C ALA A 95 -7.44 10.16 -12.43
N SER A 96 -7.97 8.93 -12.32
CA SER A 96 -9.20 8.51 -13.02
C SER A 96 -10.42 8.37 -12.12
N ALA A 97 -10.25 8.59 -10.81
CA ALA A 97 -11.32 8.58 -9.82
C ALA A 97 -12.04 9.95 -9.77
N ASP A 98 -13.35 9.92 -9.53
CA ASP A 98 -14.10 11.11 -9.12
C ASP A 98 -13.75 11.53 -7.69
N GLU A 99 -14.14 12.73 -7.28
CA GLU A 99 -13.80 13.31 -5.97
C GLU A 99 -14.16 12.38 -4.80
N VAL A 100 -15.34 11.76 -4.84
CA VAL A 100 -15.80 10.83 -3.80
C VAL A 100 -14.89 9.61 -3.72
N LEU A 101 -14.52 9.02 -4.86
CA LEU A 101 -13.60 7.88 -4.88
C LEU A 101 -12.18 8.29 -4.51
N GLN A 102 -11.72 9.50 -4.83
CA GLN A 102 -10.41 10.00 -4.40
C GLN A 102 -10.33 10.11 -2.88
N GLU A 103 -11.38 10.61 -2.22
CA GLU A 103 -11.47 10.64 -0.77
C GLU A 103 -11.46 9.22 -0.17
N GLU A 104 -12.22 8.28 -0.76
CA GLU A 104 -12.22 6.89 -0.30
C GLU A 104 -10.82 6.24 -0.46
N ILE A 105 -10.13 6.50 -1.57
CA ILE A 105 -8.75 6.02 -1.81
C ILE A 105 -7.81 6.57 -0.74
N TRP A 106 -7.93 7.86 -0.42
CA TRP A 106 -7.10 8.51 0.59
C TRP A 106 -7.35 7.94 1.98
N ALA A 107 -8.61 7.74 2.37
CA ALA A 107 -8.94 7.10 3.65
C ALA A 107 -8.33 5.70 3.80
N TRP A 108 -8.30 4.92 2.71
CA TRP A 108 -7.62 3.62 2.70
C TRP A 108 -6.10 3.73 2.85
N ALA A 109 -5.46 4.72 2.22
CA ALA A 109 -4.04 4.96 2.38
C ALA A 109 -3.69 5.36 3.82
N VAL A 110 -4.48 6.25 4.42
CA VAL A 110 -4.34 6.73 5.79
C VAL A 110 -4.54 5.59 6.80
N ALA A 111 -5.58 4.77 6.64
CA ALA A 111 -5.82 3.60 7.50
C ALA A 111 -4.60 2.66 7.54
N ARG A 112 -3.97 2.41 6.38
CA ARG A 112 -2.77 1.58 6.29
C ARG A 112 -1.54 2.24 6.91
N CYS A 113 -1.43 3.57 6.89
CA CYS A 113 -0.39 4.27 7.65
C CYS A 113 -0.60 4.09 9.15
N GLY A 114 -1.84 4.17 9.63
CA GLY A 114 -2.21 3.83 11.00
C GLY A 114 -1.82 2.40 11.42
N MET A 115 -1.95 1.42 10.51
CA MET A 115 -1.48 0.04 10.75
C MET A 115 0.04 -0.04 10.91
N LEU A 116 0.81 0.72 10.12
CA LEU A 116 2.26 0.76 10.27
C LEU A 116 2.66 1.32 11.63
N ILE A 117 1.98 2.37 12.10
CA ILE A 117 2.19 2.93 13.44
C ILE A 117 1.83 1.91 14.52
N LEU A 118 0.65 1.28 14.42
CA LEU A 118 0.20 0.28 15.39
C LEU A 118 1.18 -0.88 15.54
N ARG A 119 1.73 -1.38 14.41
CA ARG A 119 2.58 -2.58 14.38
C ARG A 119 4.03 -2.32 14.77
N HIS A 120 4.55 -1.14 14.48
CA HIS A 120 5.96 -0.82 14.67
C HIS A 120 6.23 0.09 15.86
N GLY A 121 5.22 0.81 16.34
CA GLY A 121 5.32 1.77 17.44
C GLY A 121 6.05 3.05 17.05
N MET A 122 5.69 4.15 17.70
CA MET A 122 6.25 5.46 17.36
C MET A 122 7.76 5.56 17.64
N ASP A 123 8.25 4.90 18.69
CA ASP A 123 9.69 4.87 19.04
C ASP A 123 10.59 4.35 17.92
N LEU A 124 10.13 3.36 17.15
CA LEU A 124 10.89 2.86 16.00
C LEU A 124 10.80 3.86 14.84
N LEU A 125 9.64 4.44 14.60
CA LEU A 125 9.43 5.38 13.50
C LEU A 125 10.20 6.68 13.70
N HIS A 126 10.25 7.21 14.93
CA HIS A 126 11.08 8.36 15.28
C HIS A 126 12.56 8.13 14.94
N ARG A 127 13.08 6.94 15.25
CA ARG A 127 14.47 6.59 14.88
C ARG A 127 14.67 6.48 13.37
N ILE A 128 13.71 5.91 12.65
CA ILE A 128 13.79 5.74 11.19
C ILE A 128 13.77 7.09 10.46
N TYR A 129 12.96 8.02 10.94
CA TYR A 129 12.79 9.34 10.33
C TYR A 129 13.68 10.41 10.98
N ASP A 130 14.56 10.02 11.91
CA ASP A 130 15.50 10.89 12.62
C ASP A 130 14.82 12.14 13.22
N SER A 131 13.67 11.92 13.86
CA SER A 131 12.84 12.97 14.46
C SER A 131 12.04 12.44 15.63
N GLU A 132 11.92 13.22 16.71
CA GLU A 132 11.02 12.92 17.84
C GLU A 132 9.62 13.53 17.68
N ASP A 133 9.38 14.22 16.57
CA ASP A 133 8.10 14.86 16.27
C ASP A 133 7.17 13.90 15.51
N HIS A 134 6.00 13.62 16.10
CA HIS A 134 4.96 12.76 15.53
C HIS A 134 4.49 13.30 14.17
N GLU A 135 4.40 14.62 14.00
CA GLU A 135 3.94 15.23 12.74
C GLU A 135 4.91 14.92 11.60
N ILE A 136 6.22 14.93 11.86
CA ILE A 136 7.23 14.54 10.87
C ILE A 136 7.08 13.08 10.47
N VAL A 137 6.77 12.19 11.41
CA VAL A 137 6.49 10.77 11.10
C VAL A 137 5.24 10.64 10.25
N TYR A 138 4.17 11.36 10.61
CA TYR A 138 2.92 11.37 9.85
C TYR A 138 3.13 11.88 8.43
N GLU A 139 3.78 13.03 8.26
CA GLU A 139 4.13 13.60 6.96
C GLU A 139 4.89 12.61 6.09
N ASN A 140 5.92 11.96 6.62
CA ASN A 140 6.72 11.00 5.86
C ASN A 140 5.90 9.77 5.42
N LEU A 141 5.02 9.24 6.27
CA LEU A 141 4.15 8.11 5.91
C LEU A 141 3.10 8.51 4.87
N LEU A 142 2.44 9.65 5.07
CA LEU A 142 1.42 10.17 4.16
C LEU A 142 2.02 10.54 2.81
N GLU A 143 3.21 11.13 2.78
CA GLU A 143 3.92 11.49 1.55
C GLU A 143 4.36 10.26 0.77
N PHE A 144 4.84 9.22 1.47
CA PHE A 144 5.11 7.93 0.83
C PHE A 144 3.82 7.33 0.23
N ALA A 145 2.69 7.45 0.92
CA ALA A 145 1.40 6.97 0.42
C ALA A 145 0.93 7.76 -0.81
N ARG A 146 1.06 9.09 -0.82
CA ARG A 146 0.79 9.93 -2.01
C ARG A 146 1.67 9.54 -3.18
N THR A 147 2.98 9.42 -2.94
CA THR A 147 3.94 8.97 -3.96
C THR A 147 3.55 7.60 -4.52
N ALA A 148 3.11 6.65 -3.69
CA ALA A 148 2.64 5.36 -4.15
C ALA A 148 1.38 5.47 -5.03
N LEU A 149 0.43 6.32 -4.67
CA LEU A 149 -0.78 6.57 -5.46
C LEU A 149 -0.46 7.22 -6.82
N ASP A 150 0.41 8.21 -6.84
CA ASP A 150 0.86 8.89 -8.07
C ASP A 150 1.57 7.92 -9.02
N ARG A 151 2.38 7.01 -8.47
CA ARG A 151 3.03 5.95 -9.23
C ARG A 151 2.05 5.06 -9.95
N PHE A 152 0.90 4.76 -9.36
CA PHE A 152 -0.14 3.95 -10.02
C PHE A 152 -0.79 4.69 -11.18
N SER A 153 -0.89 6.02 -11.13
CA SER A 153 -1.37 6.85 -12.25
C SER A 153 -0.38 6.95 -13.41
N GLY A 154 0.91 6.64 -13.19
CA GLY A 154 1.96 6.75 -14.20
C GLY A 154 1.97 5.65 -15.26
N VAL A 155 1.23 4.54 -15.07
CA VAL A 155 1.19 3.41 -16.02
C VAL A 155 -0.20 2.77 -16.05
N GLU A 156 -0.70 2.43 -17.24
CA GLU A 156 -1.95 1.66 -17.35
C GLU A 156 -1.75 0.23 -16.84
N ASP A 157 -2.73 -0.25 -16.06
CA ASP A 157 -2.73 -1.56 -15.46
C ASP A 157 -4.13 -2.20 -15.47
N LYS A 158 -4.20 -3.50 -15.16
CA LYS A 158 -5.40 -4.34 -15.24
C LYS A 158 -5.65 -5.08 -13.93
N THR A 159 -6.92 -5.19 -13.54
CA THR A 159 -7.32 -5.91 -12.31
C THR A 159 -6.85 -7.36 -12.32
N ALA A 160 -6.86 -8.05 -13.46
CA ALA A 160 -6.37 -9.43 -13.59
C ALA A 160 -4.87 -9.57 -13.25
N ARG A 161 -4.04 -8.57 -13.57
CA ARG A 161 -2.60 -8.61 -13.23
C ARG A 161 -2.38 -8.52 -11.72
N ILE A 162 -3.13 -7.65 -11.06
CA ILE A 162 -3.00 -7.39 -9.62
C ILE A 162 -3.60 -8.51 -8.78
N LEU A 163 -4.75 -9.02 -9.22
CA LEU A 163 -5.50 -10.08 -8.55
C LEU A 163 -5.10 -11.48 -9.03
N GLY A 164 -4.16 -11.60 -9.99
CA GLY A 164 -3.70 -12.88 -10.55
C GLY A 164 -3.06 -13.85 -9.54
N GLY A 165 -2.69 -13.36 -8.36
CA GLY A 165 -2.29 -14.22 -7.22
C GLY A 165 -3.46 -14.86 -6.46
N GLY A 166 -4.66 -14.85 -7.04
CA GLY A 166 -5.91 -15.32 -6.47
C GLY A 166 -6.70 -14.19 -5.81
N VAL A 167 -7.92 -13.92 -6.31
CA VAL A 167 -8.80 -12.85 -5.81
C VAL A 167 -9.09 -13.03 -4.32
N THR A 168 -9.52 -14.23 -3.92
CA THR A 168 -9.77 -14.59 -2.51
C THR A 168 -8.54 -14.41 -1.64
N ASN A 169 -7.37 -14.87 -2.11
CA ASN A 169 -6.12 -14.75 -1.38
C ASN A 169 -5.73 -13.27 -1.17
N ARG A 170 -5.85 -12.43 -2.21
CA ARG A 170 -5.57 -10.99 -2.12
C ARG A 170 -6.54 -10.29 -1.18
N TRP A 171 -7.82 -10.67 -1.21
CA TRP A 171 -8.82 -10.13 -0.30
C TRP A 171 -8.48 -10.46 1.16
N LEU A 172 -8.25 -11.74 1.47
CA LEU A 172 -7.96 -12.23 2.83
C LEU A 172 -6.65 -11.68 3.39
N THR A 173 -5.60 -11.57 2.58
CA THR A 173 -4.25 -11.24 3.07
C THR A 173 -3.88 -9.77 2.96
N ARG A 174 -4.63 -8.95 2.19
CA ARG A 174 -4.28 -7.54 1.95
C ARG A 174 -5.41 -6.55 2.15
N LEU A 175 -6.66 -6.94 1.89
CA LEU A 175 -7.80 -6.04 2.00
C LEU A 175 -8.49 -6.16 3.37
N LYS A 176 -8.97 -7.37 3.69
CA LYS A 176 -9.68 -7.68 4.95
C LYS A 176 -8.89 -7.30 6.22
N PRO A 177 -7.55 -7.51 6.31
CA PRO A 177 -6.82 -7.23 7.54
C PRO A 177 -6.91 -5.78 8.01
N VAL A 178 -7.14 -4.82 7.10
CA VAL A 178 -7.33 -3.40 7.47
C VAL A 178 -8.59 -3.22 8.32
N VAL A 179 -9.67 -3.95 8.00
CA VAL A 179 -10.92 -3.92 8.75
C VAL A 179 -10.83 -4.76 10.02
N ASP A 180 -10.07 -5.86 9.99
CA ASP A 180 -9.89 -6.72 11.16
C ASP A 180 -9.12 -6.01 12.28
N GLU A 181 -8.14 -5.18 11.92
CA GLU A 181 -7.35 -4.37 12.87
C GLU A 181 -7.99 -3.01 13.17
N MET A 182 -9.12 -2.66 12.55
CA MET A 182 -9.69 -1.31 12.66
C MET A 182 -10.06 -0.94 14.11
N GLU A 183 -10.56 -1.89 14.89
CA GLU A 183 -10.85 -1.63 16.31
C GLU A 183 -9.58 -1.27 17.08
N ASP A 184 -8.48 -1.98 16.85
CA ASP A 184 -7.19 -1.69 17.50
C ASP A 184 -6.65 -0.32 17.04
N LEU A 185 -6.79 0.01 15.76
CA LEU A 185 -6.41 1.33 15.22
C LEU A 185 -7.16 2.46 15.92
N LEU A 186 -8.48 2.29 16.14
CA LEU A 186 -9.33 3.26 16.80
C LEU A 186 -9.13 3.36 18.32
N HIS A 187 -8.41 2.42 18.94
CA HIS A 187 -8.01 2.54 20.34
C HIS A 187 -6.56 3.01 20.51
N HIS A 188 -5.75 2.94 19.46
CA HIS A 188 -4.36 3.35 19.48
C HIS A 188 -4.19 4.85 19.20
N VAL A 189 -3.68 5.60 20.19
CA VAL A 189 -3.62 7.06 20.16
C VAL A 189 -2.86 7.61 18.95
N ASP A 190 -1.71 7.06 18.60
CA ASP A 190 -0.91 7.56 17.47
C ASP A 190 -1.48 7.13 16.12
N SER A 191 -2.17 5.99 16.08
CA SER A 191 -2.85 5.54 14.85
C SER A 191 -4.08 6.39 14.56
N ARG A 192 -4.75 6.90 15.59
CA ARG A 192 -5.80 7.93 15.43
C ARG A 192 -5.21 9.30 15.13
N GLY A 193 -4.07 9.63 15.71
CA GLY A 193 -3.36 10.89 15.47
C GLY A 193 -3.09 11.12 13.98
N ILE A 194 -2.66 10.11 13.23
CA ILE A 194 -2.46 10.24 11.78
C ILE A 194 -3.77 10.40 11.00
N PHE A 195 -4.91 9.88 11.50
CA PHE A 195 -6.21 10.07 10.84
C PHE A 195 -6.64 11.53 10.94
N GLU A 196 -6.54 12.09 12.14
CA GLU A 196 -6.82 13.51 12.42
C GLU A 196 -5.87 14.42 11.64
N TYR A 197 -4.56 14.12 11.66
CA TYR A 197 -3.55 14.87 10.91
C TYR A 197 -3.83 14.87 9.40
N ALA A 198 -4.36 13.77 8.87
CA ALA A 198 -4.78 13.66 7.47
C ALA A 198 -6.14 14.33 7.16
N GLY A 199 -6.79 14.94 8.16
CA GLY A 199 -8.08 15.61 8.03
C GLY A 199 -9.29 14.66 7.96
N LEU A 200 -9.15 13.44 8.47
CA LEU A 200 -10.20 12.41 8.42
C LEU A 200 -10.75 12.11 9.82
N THR A 201 -12.05 11.82 9.88
CA THR A 201 -12.67 11.32 11.12
C THR A 201 -12.53 9.81 11.24
N ASP A 202 -12.45 9.33 12.48
CA ASP A 202 -12.46 7.90 12.81
C ASP A 202 -13.62 7.15 12.13
N GLU A 203 -14.83 7.72 12.22
CA GLU A 203 -16.04 7.16 11.62
C GLU A 203 -15.95 7.04 10.10
N TYR A 204 -15.37 8.04 9.43
CA TYR A 204 -15.22 8.03 7.98
C TYR A 204 -14.24 6.94 7.52
N VAL A 205 -13.11 6.80 8.22
CA VAL A 205 -12.11 5.76 7.93
C VAL A 205 -12.70 4.35 8.14
N ASP A 206 -13.37 4.12 9.26
CA ASP A 206 -14.02 2.82 9.57
C ASP A 206 -15.11 2.48 8.53
N THR A 207 -16.03 3.40 8.29
CA THR A 207 -17.15 3.19 7.36
C THR A 207 -16.65 2.91 5.94
N THR A 208 -15.67 3.69 5.47
CA THR A 208 -15.12 3.57 4.12
C THR A 208 -14.40 2.24 3.90
N THR A 209 -13.59 1.82 4.87
CA THR A 209 -12.88 0.54 4.78
C THR A 209 -13.83 -0.66 4.83
N ARG A 210 -14.80 -0.66 5.75
CA ARG A 210 -15.84 -1.70 5.82
C ARG A 210 -16.69 -1.77 4.57
N LYS A 211 -17.10 -0.64 4.01
CA LYS A 211 -17.91 -0.56 2.78
C LYS A 211 -17.24 -1.30 1.62
N LEU A 212 -15.93 -1.10 1.41
CA LEU A 212 -15.21 -1.79 0.34
C LEU A 212 -15.05 -3.29 0.63
N VAL A 213 -14.62 -3.67 1.85
CA VAL A 213 -14.43 -5.08 2.22
C VAL A 213 -15.73 -5.87 2.08
N ASN A 214 -16.83 -5.36 2.63
CA ASN A 214 -18.14 -5.99 2.55
C ASN A 214 -18.67 -6.03 1.12
N GLY A 215 -18.54 -4.92 0.39
CA GLY A 215 -18.99 -4.83 -1.00
C GLY A 215 -18.27 -5.82 -1.92
N THR A 216 -17.00 -6.15 -1.64
CA THR A 216 -16.17 -6.98 -2.52
C THR A 216 -16.06 -8.44 -2.10
N ARG A 217 -16.60 -8.83 -0.93
CA ARG A 217 -16.64 -10.23 -0.47
C ARG A 217 -17.25 -11.16 -1.52
N ARG A 218 -18.24 -10.70 -2.30
CA ARG A 218 -18.92 -11.49 -3.35
C ARG A 218 -17.97 -12.07 -4.41
N PHE A 219 -16.83 -11.43 -4.65
CA PHE A 219 -15.84 -11.90 -5.62
C PHE A 219 -14.92 -13.02 -5.09
N CYS A 220 -15.05 -13.38 -3.81
CA CYS A 220 -14.07 -14.22 -3.13
C CYS A 220 -14.48 -15.70 -3.03
N HIS A 221 -15.66 -16.10 -3.53
CA HIS A 221 -16.19 -17.47 -3.41
C HIS A 221 -16.02 -18.08 -2.00
N LEU A 222 -16.14 -17.23 -0.98
CA LEU A 222 -16.08 -17.62 0.42
C LEU A 222 -17.49 -18.04 0.85
N ASP A 223 -17.63 -19.32 1.21
CA ASP A 223 -18.84 -19.87 1.81
C ASP A 223 -19.28 -19.07 3.06
#